data_AF-A0A031JIL1-F1
#
_entry.id   AF-A0A031JIL1-F1
#
_cell.length_a   1.000
_cell.length_b   1.000
_cell.length_c   1.000
_cell.angle_alpha   90.00
_cell.angle_beta   90.00
_cell.angle_gamma   90.00
#
_symmetry.space_group_name_H-M   'P 1'
#
loop_
_entity.id
_entity.type
_entity.pdbx_description
1 polymer ?
#
loop_
_entity_poly.entity_id
_entity_poly.type
_entity_poly.pdbx_seq_one_letter_code
_entity_poly.pdbx_strand_id
1 'polypeptide(L)'
;MSIPFRNAAAASTIQYRPLVARISARHYARLRTYLEAEALRQGLDLLRQKEGDEQALDYALSARVDTLALAALARLFDYDADVIAVLDEAQFTRAQIRTRRLPMSGDIVLEIGGQGAVDGAGMSAPESAVQGGAR
;
A
#
# COMPACT_ATOMS: atom_id res chain seq x y z
N MET A 1 37.40 1.05 18.65
CA MET A 1 36.37 1.65 19.51
C MET A 1 35.02 1.42 18.85
N SER A 2 34.15 0.61 19.45
CA SER A 2 32.84 0.28 18.88
C SER A 2 31.76 0.96 19.72
N ILE A 3 30.95 1.80 19.09
CA ILE A 3 29.79 2.43 19.73
C ILE A 3 28.62 1.45 19.65
N PRO A 4 28.06 0.96 20.77
CA PRO A 4 26.87 0.13 20.70
C PRO A 4 25.67 1.00 20.36
N PHE A 5 25.04 0.75 19.20
CA PHE A 5 23.73 1.34 18.89
C PHE A 5 22.68 0.73 19.82
N ARG A 6 22.13 1.54 20.73
CA ARG A 6 20.96 1.18 21.53
C ARG A 6 19.71 1.44 20.70
N ASN A 7 19.12 0.36 20.20
CA ASN A 7 17.75 0.31 19.71
C ASN A 7 16.79 0.48 20.90
N ALA A 8 16.37 1.72 21.17
CA ALA A 8 15.27 1.99 22.08
C ALA A 8 13.96 1.50 21.43
N ALA A 9 13.62 0.24 21.68
CA ALA A 9 12.31 -0.33 21.38
C ALA A 9 11.25 0.25 22.33
N ALA A 10 10.99 1.55 22.21
CA ALA A 10 9.73 2.14 22.64
C ALA A 10 8.95 2.38 21.36
N ALA A 11 8.28 1.33 20.87
CA ALA A 11 7.27 1.48 19.84
C ALA A 11 6.15 2.33 20.43
N SER A 12 6.31 3.65 20.36
CA SER A 12 5.17 4.54 20.38
C SER A 12 4.37 4.13 19.17
N THR A 13 3.21 3.52 19.40
CA THR A 13 2.20 3.33 18.36
C THR A 13 1.79 4.73 17.92
N ILE A 14 2.58 5.32 17.02
CA ILE A 14 2.18 6.50 16.27
C ILE A 14 0.93 6.03 15.54
N GLN A 15 -0.23 6.48 16.03
CA GLN A 15 -1.48 6.33 15.30
C GLN A 15 -1.35 7.24 14.08
N TYR A 16 -0.71 6.72 13.03
CA TYR A 16 -0.73 7.35 11.73
C TYR A 16 -2.18 7.45 11.31
N ARG A 17 -2.69 8.67 11.23
CA ARG A 17 -3.96 8.93 10.55
C ARG A 17 -3.84 8.29 9.17
N PRO A 18 -4.82 7.49 8.72
CA PRO A 18 -4.75 6.90 7.39
C PRO A 18 -4.56 8.03 6.38
N LEU A 19 -3.48 7.95 5.61
CA LEU A 19 -3.16 8.93 4.59
C LEU A 19 -4.15 8.73 3.44
N VAL A 20 -5.00 9.74 3.24
CA VAL A 20 -6.06 9.73 2.23
C VAL A 20 -6.01 11.06 1.49
N ALA A 21 -5.92 11.00 0.16
CA ALA A 21 -5.93 12.17 -0.71
C ALA A 21 -7.18 12.16 -1.59
N ARG A 22 -7.77 13.33 -1.86
CA ARG A 22 -8.89 13.46 -2.80
C ARG A 22 -8.35 13.65 -4.21
N ILE A 23 -8.88 12.90 -5.16
CA ILE A 23 -8.48 12.99 -6.56
C ILE A 23 -9.69 13.24 -7.46
N SER A 24 -9.46 13.91 -8.59
CA SER A 24 -10.50 14.11 -9.60
C SER A 24 -10.65 12.88 -10.49
N ALA A 25 -11.78 12.77 -11.20
CA ALA A 25 -11.96 11.75 -12.24
C ALA A 25 -10.88 11.84 -13.35
N ARG A 26 -10.38 13.05 -13.62
CA ARG A 26 -9.27 13.28 -14.56
C ARG A 26 -7.97 12.69 -14.04
N HIS A 27 -7.66 12.88 -12.76
CA HIS A 27 -6.48 12.29 -12.13
C HIS A 27 -6.55 10.77 -12.14
N TYR A 28 -7.72 10.21 -11.83
CA TYR A 28 -7.96 8.77 -11.91
C TYR A 28 -7.73 8.21 -13.33
N ALA A 29 -8.30 8.84 -14.35
CA ALA A 29 -8.11 8.42 -15.74
C ALA A 29 -6.64 8.45 -16.17
N ARG A 30 -5.92 9.53 -15.83
CA ARG A 30 -4.47 9.65 -16.08
C ARG A 30 -3.67 8.55 -15.39
N LEU A 31 -3.96 8.29 -14.11
CA LEU A 31 -3.32 7.23 -13.33
C LEU A 31 -3.55 5.87 -13.98
N ARG A 32 -4.79 5.54 -14.32
CA ARG A 32 -5.14 4.27 -14.95
C ARG A 32 -4.37 4.06 -16.26
N THR A 33 -4.41 5.03 -17.17
CA THR A 33 -3.68 4.95 -18.46
C THR A 33 -2.17 4.82 -18.25
N TYR A 34 -1.62 5.54 -17.27
CA TYR A 34 -0.20 5.45 -16.94
C TYR A 34 0.18 4.04 -16.43
N LEU A 35 -0.60 3.48 -15.52
CA LEU A 35 -0.35 2.14 -14.96
C LEU A 35 -0.50 1.04 -16.00
N GLU A 36 -1.51 1.12 -16.88
CA GLU A 36 -1.67 0.19 -18.00
C GLU A 36 -0.43 0.22 -18.92
N ALA A 37 0.06 1.42 -19.26
CA ALA A 37 1.25 1.58 -20.09
C ALA A 37 2.54 1.09 -19.41
N GLU A 38 2.71 1.32 -18.11
CA GLU A 38 3.87 0.85 -17.36
C GLU A 38 3.84 -0.66 -17.11
N ALA A 39 2.66 -1.24 -16.86
CA ALA A 39 2.50 -2.69 -16.72
C ALA A 39 2.94 -3.42 -18.00
N LEU A 40 2.52 -2.91 -19.16
CA LEU A 40 2.96 -3.41 -20.47
C LEU A 40 4.48 -3.28 -20.67
N ARG A 41 5.09 -2.17 -20.24
CA ARG A 41 6.53 -1.94 -20.39
C ARG A 41 7.38 -2.80 -19.46
N GLN A 42 6.93 -2.99 -18.22
CA GLN A 42 7.70 -3.70 -17.20
C GLN A 42 7.42 -5.21 -17.19
N GLY A 43 6.34 -5.66 -17.85
CA GLY A 43 5.88 -7.03 -17.77
C GLY A 43 5.46 -7.44 -16.35
N LEU A 44 5.15 -6.45 -15.50
CA LEU A 44 4.79 -6.64 -14.10
C LEU A 44 3.28 -6.53 -13.94
N ASP A 45 2.73 -7.38 -13.07
CA ASP A 45 1.35 -7.26 -12.61
C ASP A 45 1.24 -6.10 -11.60
N LEU A 46 1.25 -4.88 -12.13
CA LEU A 46 1.06 -3.66 -11.33
C LEU A 46 -0.40 -3.51 -10.87
N LEU A 47 -1.35 -4.17 -11.55
CA LEU A 47 -2.78 -4.02 -11.36
C LEU A 47 -3.37 -5.29 -10.76
N ARG A 48 -3.52 -5.32 -9.44
CA ARG A 48 -4.26 -6.42 -8.81
C ARG A 48 -5.76 -6.18 -8.97
N GLN A 49 -6.33 -6.61 -10.10
CA GLN A 49 -7.77 -6.76 -10.19
C GLN A 49 -8.18 -7.90 -9.28
N LYS A 50 -8.99 -7.62 -8.25
CA LYS A 50 -9.58 -8.66 -7.43
C LYS A 50 -10.56 -9.44 -8.31
N GLU A 51 -10.21 -10.68 -8.63
CA GLU A 51 -11.07 -11.59 -9.36
C GLU A 51 -12.42 -11.70 -8.62
N GLY A 52 -13.53 -11.38 -9.31
CA GLY A 52 -14.89 -11.49 -8.79
C GLY A 52 -15.58 -10.20 -8.33
N ASP A 53 -15.04 -9.01 -8.57
CA ASP A 53 -15.76 -7.76 -8.30
C ASP A 53 -16.34 -7.18 -9.59
N GLU A 54 -17.65 -7.36 -9.80
CA GLU A 54 -18.42 -6.78 -10.92
C GLU A 54 -18.51 -5.23 -10.85
N GLN A 55 -17.82 -4.59 -9.92
CA GLN A 55 -17.80 -3.14 -9.71
C GLN A 55 -16.76 -2.38 -10.56
N ALA A 56 -16.64 -2.74 -11.84
CA ALA A 56 -15.87 -1.96 -12.81
C ALA A 56 -16.37 -0.49 -12.97
N LEU A 57 -17.51 -0.14 -12.33
CA LEU A 57 -18.09 1.19 -12.30
C LEU A 57 -17.70 2.07 -11.10
N ASP A 58 -16.98 1.56 -10.08
CA ASP A 58 -16.82 2.26 -8.78
C ASP A 58 -15.51 3.03 -8.56
N TYR A 59 -14.74 3.30 -9.64
CA TYR A 59 -13.40 3.88 -9.52
C TYR A 59 -12.49 3.08 -8.57
N ALA A 60 -12.76 1.78 -8.43
CA ALA A 60 -11.97 0.87 -7.62
C ALA A 60 -10.71 0.45 -8.40
N LEU A 61 -9.55 0.71 -7.81
CA LEU A 61 -8.24 0.35 -8.37
C LEU A 61 -7.35 -0.09 -7.21
N SER A 62 -6.53 -1.11 -7.42
CA SER A 62 -5.45 -1.47 -6.50
C SER A 62 -4.17 -1.67 -7.30
N ALA A 63 -3.11 -0.91 -6.97
CA ALA A 63 -1.87 -0.97 -7.72
C ALA A 63 -0.63 -0.88 -6.85
N ARG A 64 0.47 -1.52 -7.28
CA ARG A 64 1.80 -1.29 -6.72
C ARG A 64 2.48 -0.14 -7.47
N VAL A 65 3.16 0.72 -6.72
CA VAL A 65 3.83 1.92 -7.26
C VAL A 65 5.28 2.04 -6.81
N ASP A 66 5.81 1.05 -6.09
CA ASP A 66 7.16 1.01 -5.53
C ASP A 66 8.26 0.97 -6.60
N THR A 67 7.95 0.48 -7.80
CA THR A 67 8.89 0.44 -8.93
C THR A 67 8.80 1.68 -9.84
N LEU A 68 7.89 2.60 -9.56
CA LEU A 68 7.61 3.75 -10.42
C LEU A 68 8.28 5.01 -9.86
N ALA A 69 8.78 5.88 -10.73
CA ALA A 69 9.38 7.14 -10.28
C ALA A 69 8.32 8.06 -9.64
N LEU A 70 8.54 8.47 -8.38
CA LEU A 70 7.62 9.35 -7.64
C LEU A 70 7.32 10.64 -8.41
N ALA A 71 8.32 11.23 -9.05
CA ALA A 71 8.15 12.45 -9.85
C ALA A 71 7.21 12.25 -11.06
N ALA A 72 7.22 11.07 -11.69
CA ALA A 72 6.33 10.76 -12.80
C ALA A 72 4.89 10.62 -12.32
N LEU A 73 4.69 9.96 -11.17
CA LEU A 73 3.38 9.84 -10.54
C LEU A 73 2.85 11.19 -10.07
N ALA A 74 3.66 11.99 -9.37
CA ALA A 74 3.28 13.32 -8.87
C ALA A 74 2.75 14.24 -9.99
N ARG A 75 3.36 14.17 -11.17
CA ARG A 75 2.92 14.94 -12.35
C ARG A 75 1.49 14.59 -12.80
N LEU A 76 1.03 13.35 -12.59
CA LEU A 76 -0.34 12.94 -12.97
C LEU A 76 -1.41 13.68 -12.16
N PHE A 77 -1.04 14.06 -10.93
CA PHE A 77 -1.86 14.73 -9.93
C PHE A 77 -1.50 16.21 -9.78
N ASP A 78 -0.87 16.81 -10.80
CA ASP A 78 -0.51 18.22 -10.83
C ASP A 78 0.33 18.65 -9.58
N TYR A 79 1.14 17.72 -9.06
CA TYR A 79 1.98 17.89 -7.86
C TYR A 79 1.21 18.17 -6.56
N ASP A 80 -0.02 17.64 -6.44
CA ASP A 80 -0.79 17.69 -5.20
C ASP A 80 -0.01 17.07 -4.02
N ALA A 81 0.20 17.85 -2.97
CA ALA A 81 1.02 17.47 -1.82
C ALA A 81 0.42 16.28 -1.03
N ASP A 82 -0.91 16.22 -0.89
CA ASP A 82 -1.58 15.14 -0.18
C ASP A 82 -1.43 13.83 -0.96
N VAL A 83 -1.54 13.89 -2.30
CA VAL A 83 -1.30 12.73 -3.15
C VAL A 83 0.15 12.29 -3.10
N ILE A 84 1.11 13.22 -3.16
CA ILE A 84 2.54 12.90 -3.06
C ILE A 84 2.82 12.17 -1.74
N ALA A 85 2.26 12.63 -0.63
CA ALA A 85 2.44 11.98 0.66
C ALA A 85 1.93 10.53 0.66
N VAL A 86 0.75 10.28 0.05
CA VAL A 86 0.19 8.91 -0.06
C VAL A 86 1.09 8.02 -0.91
N LEU A 87 1.59 8.55 -2.02
CA LEU A 87 2.46 7.81 -2.94
C LEU A 87 3.82 7.50 -2.30
N ASP A 88 4.45 8.50 -1.67
CA ASP A 88 5.75 8.35 -0.99
C ASP A 88 5.66 7.29 0.12
N GLU A 89 4.64 7.37 0.96
CA GLU A 89 4.39 6.38 2.01
C GLU A 89 4.13 4.98 1.43
N ALA A 90 3.35 4.87 0.34
CA ALA A 90 3.12 3.58 -0.33
C ALA A 90 4.41 2.98 -0.90
N GLN A 91 5.30 3.80 -1.46
CA GLN A 91 6.61 3.36 -1.96
C GLN A 91 7.53 2.93 -0.81
N PHE A 92 7.59 3.73 0.25
CA PHE A 92 8.40 3.46 1.43
C PHE A 92 8.00 2.15 2.12
N THR A 93 6.69 1.93 2.27
CA THR A 93 6.13 0.73 2.93
C THR A 93 5.96 -0.48 2.00
N ARG A 94 6.24 -0.31 0.69
CA ARG A 94 5.93 -1.28 -0.38
C ARG A 94 4.46 -1.74 -0.36
N ALA A 95 3.57 -0.85 0.06
CA ALA A 95 2.14 -1.09 0.08
C ALA A 95 1.51 -0.84 -1.30
N GLN A 96 0.29 -1.32 -1.49
CA GLN A 96 -0.49 -0.99 -2.66
C GLN A 96 -1.18 0.36 -2.44
N ILE A 97 -1.37 1.15 -3.49
CA ILE A 97 -2.35 2.21 -3.48
C ILE A 97 -3.71 1.64 -3.83
N ARG A 98 -4.77 2.25 -3.30
CA ARG A 98 -6.15 1.97 -3.66
C ARG A 98 -6.91 3.24 -3.97
N THR A 99 -7.80 3.17 -4.93
CA THR A 99 -8.81 4.21 -5.13
C THR A 99 -10.20 3.66 -4.83
N ARG A 100 -11.07 4.51 -4.30
CA ARG A 100 -12.50 4.22 -4.14
C ARG A 100 -13.30 5.51 -4.24
N ARG A 101 -14.57 5.38 -4.63
CA ARG A 101 -15.51 6.49 -4.58
C ARG A 101 -16.17 6.58 -3.20
N LEU A 102 -16.29 7.79 -2.67
CA LEU A 102 -17.05 8.06 -1.45
C LEU A 102 -18.56 8.09 -1.78
N PRO A 103 -19.40 7.28 -1.10
CA PRO A 103 -20.80 7.13 -1.47
C PRO A 103 -21.63 8.40 -1.30
N MET A 104 -21.26 9.28 -0.35
CA MET A 104 -22.04 10.48 -0.03
C MET A 104 -21.64 11.72 -0.83
N SER A 105 -20.35 11.90 -1.12
CA SER A 105 -19.87 13.08 -1.86
C SER A 105 -19.62 12.80 -3.34
N GLY A 106 -19.48 11.53 -3.71
CA GLY A 106 -19.09 11.12 -5.06
C GLY A 106 -17.61 11.37 -5.38
N ASP A 107 -16.82 11.89 -4.42
CA ASP A 107 -15.39 12.10 -4.58
C ASP A 107 -14.64 10.79 -4.72
N ILE A 108 -13.54 10.81 -5.46
CA ILE A 108 -12.61 9.70 -5.53
C ILE A 108 -11.51 9.97 -4.52
N VAL A 109 -11.21 8.98 -3.69
CA VAL A 109 -10.09 9.05 -2.75
C VAL A 109 -9.01 8.07 -3.17
N LEU A 110 -7.76 8.47 -2.95
CA LEU A 110 -6.57 7.66 -3.05
C LEU A 110 -6.06 7.40 -1.63
N GLU A 111 -5.85 6.14 -1.29
CA GLU A 111 -5.40 5.72 0.04
C GLU A 111 -4.43 4.55 -0.07
N ILE A 112 -3.72 4.25 1.01
CA ILE A 112 -2.84 3.08 1.06
C ILE A 112 -3.70 1.84 1.34
N GLY A 113 -3.64 0.87 0.44
CA GLY A 113 -4.21 -0.45 0.63
C GLY A 113 -3.51 -1.18 1.75
N GLY A 114 -4.27 -1.59 2.77
CA GLY A 114 -3.73 -2.27 3.95
C GLY A 114 -2.79 -3.41 3.57
N GLN A 115 -1.64 -3.46 4.25
CA GLN A 115 -0.67 -4.54 4.14
C GLN A 115 -1.43 -5.87 4.18
N GLY A 116 -1.29 -6.70 3.15
CA GLY A 116 -1.46 -8.12 3.37
C GLY A 116 -0.50 -8.45 4.50
N ALA A 117 -1.04 -8.96 5.61
CA ALA A 117 -0.25 -9.51 6.69
C ALA A 117 0.82 -10.40 6.04
N VAL A 118 2.07 -9.97 6.11
CA VAL A 118 3.16 -10.94 6.10
C VAL A 118 2.97 -11.67 7.43
N ASP A 119 2.20 -12.75 7.40
CA ASP A 119 2.11 -13.70 8.49
C ASP A 119 3.54 -14.13 8.80
N GLY A 120 4.09 -13.54 9.86
CA GLY A 120 5.22 -14.08 10.60
C GLY A 120 4.85 -15.37 11.33
N ALA A 121 3.95 -16.19 10.76
CA ALA A 121 3.64 -17.53 11.22
C ALA A 121 4.67 -18.51 10.64
N GLY A 122 5.91 -18.34 11.05
CA GLY A 122 7.03 -19.13 10.57
C GLY A 122 8.20 -19.13 11.53
N MET A 123 7.94 -19.10 12.85
CA MET A 123 8.94 -19.43 13.85
C MET A 123 8.25 -19.81 15.18
N SER A 124 7.44 -20.88 15.16
CA SER A 124 7.16 -21.61 16.40
C SER A 124 8.45 -22.33 16.80
N ALA A 125 9.03 -21.83 17.88
CA ALA A 125 10.19 -22.39 18.57
C ALA A 125 9.91 -23.84 19.07
N PRO A 126 10.95 -24.59 19.46
CA PRO A 126 10.99 -26.04 19.35
C PRO A 126 10.12 -26.77 20.37
N GLU A 127 9.68 -27.94 19.94
CA GLU A 127 9.11 -29.04 20.71
C GLU A 127 9.75 -29.14 22.11
N SER A 128 8.99 -28.72 23.13
CA SER A 128 9.34 -28.94 24.52
C SER A 128 9.30 -30.45 24.80
N ALA A 129 10.48 -30.97 25.11
CA ALA A 129 10.73 -32.34 25.47
C ALA A 129 9.77 -32.87 26.54
N VAL A 130 9.32 -34.09 26.29
CA VAL A 130 8.72 -35.04 27.23
C VAL A 130 9.54 -35.14 28.50
N GLN A 131 8.90 -34.98 29.67
CA GLN A 131 9.38 -35.60 30.91
C GLN A 131 8.29 -35.71 32.00
N GLY A 132 7.93 -36.97 32.32
CA GLY A 132 7.40 -37.49 33.60
C GLY A 132 5.95 -37.10 33.96
N GLY A 133 5.11 -37.94 34.57
CA GLY A 133 5.26 -39.23 35.23
C GLY A 133 4.20 -39.36 36.32
N ALA A 134 3.68 -40.57 36.52
CA ALA A 134 2.85 -41.06 37.63
C ALA A 134 1.40 -40.54 37.77
N ARG A 135 0.43 -41.45 37.56
CA ARG A 135 -0.21 -42.18 38.66
C ARG A 135 -0.94 -43.43 38.17
#